data_AF-A0A535H9D4-F1
#
_entry.id   AF-A0A535H9D4-F1
#
_cell.length_a   1.000
_cell.length_b   1.000
_cell.length_c   1.000
_cell.angle_alpha   90.00
_cell.angle_beta   90.00
_cell.angle_gamma   90.00
#
_symmetry.space_group_name_H-M   'P 1'
#
loop_
_entity.id
_entity.type
_entity.pdbx_description
1 polymer ?
#
loop_
_entity_poly.entity_id
_entity_poly.type
_entity_poly.pdbx_seq_one_letter_code
_entity_poly.pdbx_strand_id
1 'polypeptide(L)'
;MQRGGLSETPISATDGLSARRDRTWGWTGAVLGVAVGLGSAAIAILVEGASALESSPYPPFFTARRLLLYDAFLGAVVLVGAGFGVAAIALARRSRFPRTDAMGAALVGTVLTVLGSALLFTRLIAMARGV
;
A
#
# COMPACT_ATOMS: atom_id res chain seq x y z
N MET A 1 1.11 45.45 33.36
CA MET A 1 0.41 44.15 33.30
C MET A 1 -0.50 44.15 32.07
N GLN A 2 -0.02 43.63 30.93
CA GLN A 2 -0.85 43.34 29.76
C GLN A 2 -0.96 41.82 29.66
N ARG A 3 -2.19 41.32 29.71
CA ARG A 3 -2.50 39.89 29.54
C ARG A 3 -2.13 39.48 28.13
N GLY A 4 -1.19 38.55 28.00
CA GLY A 4 -0.81 37.93 26.73
C GLY A 4 -2.03 37.24 26.13
N GLY A 5 -2.61 37.86 25.10
CA GLY A 5 -3.55 37.20 24.22
C GLY A 5 -2.78 36.14 23.44
N LEU A 6 -3.25 34.89 23.49
CA LEU A 6 -2.88 33.89 22.50
C LEU A 6 -3.36 34.43 21.16
N SER A 7 -2.46 35.07 20.41
CA SER A 7 -2.72 35.37 19.00
C SER A 7 -2.82 34.02 18.32
N GLU A 8 -4.03 33.56 18.04
CA GLU A 8 -4.31 32.49 17.08
C GLU A 8 -3.79 32.96 15.72
N THR A 9 -2.49 32.84 15.51
CA THR A 9 -1.89 33.08 14.20
C THR A 9 -2.42 31.99 13.29
N PRO A 10 -3.16 32.34 12.22
CA PRO A 10 -3.69 31.35 11.31
C PRO A 10 -2.52 30.54 10.71
N ILE A 11 -2.62 29.22 10.83
CA ILE A 11 -1.65 28.29 10.28
C ILE A 11 -1.75 28.38 8.75
N SER A 12 -0.62 28.60 8.06
CA SER A 12 -0.64 28.71 6.60
C SER A 12 -1.06 27.37 5.97
N ALA A 13 -1.76 27.45 4.84
CA ALA A 13 -2.12 26.27 4.04
C ALA A 13 -0.88 25.47 3.59
N THR A 14 0.27 26.14 3.48
CA THR A 14 1.54 25.53 3.07
C THR A 14 2.39 25.00 4.23
N ASP A 15 2.01 25.27 5.48
CA ASP A 15 2.78 24.83 6.63
C ASP A 15 2.78 23.30 6.73
N GLY A 16 3.95 22.73 7.01
CA GLY A 16 4.16 21.29 7.10
C GLY A 16 4.23 20.55 5.76
N LEU A 17 4.33 21.28 4.63
CA LEU A 17 4.57 20.71 3.30
C LEU A 17 6.04 20.78 2.87
N SER A 18 6.49 19.82 2.06
CA SER A 18 7.81 19.85 1.42
C SER A 18 7.81 19.13 0.08
N ALA A 19 8.08 19.86 -1.00
CA ALA A 19 8.14 19.31 -2.36
C ALA A 19 9.24 18.25 -2.54
N ARG A 20 10.40 18.43 -1.89
CA ARG A 20 11.48 17.43 -1.91
C ARG A 20 11.04 16.14 -1.22
N ARG A 21 10.29 16.27 -0.13
CA ARG A 21 9.81 15.12 0.64
C ARG A 21 8.70 14.39 -0.10
N ASP A 22 7.83 15.14 -0.77
CA ASP A 22 6.79 14.59 -1.65
C ASP A 22 7.38 13.72 -2.78
N ARG A 23 8.43 14.21 -3.45
CA ARG A 23 9.18 13.40 -4.44
C ARG A 23 9.76 12.12 -3.84
N THR A 24 10.20 12.16 -2.59
CA THR A 24 10.74 10.98 -1.89
C THR A 24 9.64 9.94 -1.71
N TRP A 25 8.42 10.36 -1.32
CA TRP A 25 7.26 9.48 -1.24
C TRP A 25 6.84 8.92 -2.60
N GLY A 26 6.94 9.72 -3.66
CA GLY A 26 6.77 9.24 -5.03
C GLY A 26 7.73 8.10 -5.37
N TRP A 27 9.01 8.24 -5.05
CA TRP A 27 10.00 7.18 -5.23
C TRP A 27 9.74 5.95 -4.35
N THR A 28 9.38 6.14 -3.08
CA THR A 28 9.00 5.03 -2.19
C THR A 28 7.83 4.24 -2.77
N GLY A 29 6.79 4.93 -3.22
CA GLY A 29 5.64 4.30 -3.88
C GLY A 29 6.03 3.56 -5.15
N ALA A 30 6.89 4.14 -5.99
CA ALA A 30 7.36 3.50 -7.22
C ALA A 30 8.16 2.22 -6.94
N VAL A 31 9.11 2.26 -6.00
CA VAL A 31 9.92 1.10 -5.63
C VAL A 31 9.05 -0.01 -5.05
N LEU A 32 8.12 0.33 -4.15
CA LEU A 32 7.18 -0.65 -3.59
C LEU A 32 6.26 -1.23 -4.66
N GLY A 33 5.75 -0.39 -5.57
CA GLY A 33 4.91 -0.83 -6.69
C GLY A 33 5.64 -1.83 -7.60
N VAL A 34 6.89 -1.54 -7.96
CA VAL A 34 7.73 -2.46 -8.74
C VAL A 34 8.00 -3.75 -7.96
N ALA A 35 8.35 -3.66 -6.67
CA ALA A 35 8.61 -4.83 -5.84
C ALA A 35 7.38 -5.74 -5.72
N VAL A 36 6.20 -5.16 -5.51
CA VAL A 36 4.93 -5.90 -5.42
C VAL A 36 4.56 -6.48 -6.79
N GLY A 37 4.65 -5.70 -7.86
CA GLY A 37 4.32 -6.18 -9.21
C GLY A 37 5.23 -7.33 -9.67
N LEU A 38 6.55 -7.17 -9.52
CA LEU A 38 7.53 -8.21 -9.86
C LEU A 38 7.42 -9.41 -8.91
N GLY A 39 7.23 -9.18 -7.61
CA GLY A 39 7.04 -10.25 -6.64
C GLY A 39 5.80 -11.09 -6.95
N SER A 40 4.68 -10.44 -7.29
CA SER A 40 3.46 -11.11 -7.73
C SER A 40 3.69 -11.95 -8.99
N ALA A 41 4.34 -11.37 -10.01
CA ALA A 41 4.65 -12.08 -11.25
C ALA A 41 5.61 -13.26 -11.03
N ALA A 42 6.65 -13.07 -10.21
CA ALA A 42 7.63 -14.10 -9.90
C ALA A 42 7.00 -15.29 -9.17
N ILE A 43 6.16 -15.04 -8.16
CA ILE A 43 5.47 -16.11 -7.42
C ILE A 43 4.49 -16.83 -8.35
N ALA A 44 3.71 -16.09 -9.14
CA ALA A 44 2.76 -16.68 -10.08
C ALA A 44 3.45 -17.61 -11.09
N ILE A 45 4.55 -17.17 -11.72
CA ILE A 45 5.22 -17.92 -12.79
C ILE A 45 6.13 -19.02 -12.23
N LEU A 46 7.00 -18.69 -11.28
CA LEU A 46 8.08 -19.58 -10.84
C LEU A 46 7.65 -20.57 -9.77
N VAL A 47 6.64 -20.22 -8.96
CA VAL A 47 6.17 -21.08 -7.85
C VAL A 47 4.88 -21.79 -8.23
N GLU A 48 3.91 -21.05 -8.78
CA GLU A 48 2.58 -21.61 -9.08
C GLU A 48 2.44 -22.12 -10.53
N GLY A 49 3.48 -21.95 -11.36
CA GLY A 49 3.53 -22.50 -12.72
C GLY A 49 2.57 -21.82 -13.70
N ALA A 50 2.20 -20.55 -13.45
CA ALA A 50 1.35 -19.80 -14.37
C ALA A 50 2.03 -19.61 -15.73
N SER A 51 1.30 -19.84 -16.82
CA SER A 51 1.78 -19.53 -18.16
C SER A 51 1.86 -18.01 -18.34
N ALA A 52 3.06 -17.48 -18.55
CA ALA A 52 3.27 -16.04 -18.81
C ALA A 52 2.65 -15.57 -20.14
N LEU A 53 2.21 -16.50 -21.00
CA LEU A 53 1.71 -16.26 -22.35
C LEU A 53 0.21 -16.55 -22.50
N GLU A 54 -0.48 -16.98 -21.44
CA GLU A 54 -1.93 -17.20 -21.50
C GLU A 54 -2.69 -15.87 -21.52
N SER A 55 -3.54 -15.68 -22.53
CA SER A 55 -4.39 -14.49 -22.71
C SER A 55 -5.68 -14.52 -21.88
N SER A 56 -5.82 -15.47 -20.95
CA SER A 56 -6.99 -15.55 -20.09
C SER A 56 -7.01 -14.33 -19.15
N PRO A 57 -8.14 -13.60 -19.03
CA PRO A 57 -8.26 -12.47 -18.10
C PRO A 57 -8.07 -12.88 -16.63
N TYR A 58 -8.18 -14.18 -16.33
CA TYR A 58 -7.85 -14.76 -15.04
C TYR A 58 -6.84 -15.89 -15.22
N PRO A 59 -5.66 -15.80 -14.58
CA PRO A 59 -4.71 -16.90 -14.61
C PRO A 59 -5.31 -18.15 -13.93
N PRO A 60 -5.10 -19.36 -14.47
CA PRO A 60 -5.71 -20.60 -13.95
C PRO A 60 -5.27 -20.95 -12.51
N PHE A 61 -4.20 -20.35 -11.99
CA PHE A 61 -3.86 -20.53 -10.57
C PHE A 61 -4.84 -19.82 -9.61
N PHE A 62 -5.61 -18.82 -10.07
CA PHE A 62 -6.60 -18.17 -9.21
C PHE A 62 -7.75 -19.10 -8.82
N THR A 63 -8.08 -20.09 -9.65
CA THR A 63 -9.12 -21.12 -9.41
C THR A 63 -8.62 -22.34 -8.63
N ALA A 64 -7.32 -22.41 -8.31
CA ALA A 64 -6.79 -23.50 -7.52
C ALA A 64 -7.35 -23.46 -6.08
N ARG A 65 -8.03 -24.54 -5.66
CA ARG A 65 -8.64 -24.72 -4.32
C ARG A 65 -7.63 -25.02 -3.19
N ARG A 66 -6.36 -24.69 -3.39
CA ARG A 66 -5.30 -24.85 -2.38
C ARG A 66 -4.80 -23.48 -1.93
N LEU A 67 -4.35 -23.43 -0.69
CA LEU A 67 -3.64 -22.28 -0.13
C LEU A 67 -2.32 -22.12 -0.89
N LEU A 68 -2.16 -20.99 -1.56
CA LEU A 68 -0.98 -20.72 -2.39
C LEU A 68 0.02 -19.84 -1.66
N LEU A 69 1.29 -19.95 -2.03
CA LEU A 69 2.32 -19.02 -1.53
C LEU A 69 1.96 -17.57 -1.93
N TYR A 70 1.26 -17.43 -3.05
CA TYR A 70 0.69 -16.17 -3.51
C TYR A 70 -0.28 -15.53 -2.50
N ASP A 71 -1.10 -16.32 -1.80
CA ASP A 71 -2.03 -15.77 -0.80
C ASP A 71 -1.26 -15.27 0.43
N ALA A 72 -0.23 -16.00 0.87
CA ALA A 72 0.64 -15.55 1.95
C ALA A 72 1.40 -14.27 1.58
N PHE A 73 1.87 -14.17 0.34
CA PHE A 73 2.51 -12.97 -0.18
C PHE A 73 1.55 -11.77 -0.19
N LEU A 74 0.34 -11.92 -0.73
CA LEU A 74 -0.65 -10.85 -0.70
C LEU A 74 -1.04 -10.47 0.73
N GLY A 75 -1.14 -11.44 1.64
CA GLY A 75 -1.35 -11.20 3.07
C GLY A 75 -0.24 -10.34 3.67
N ALA A 76 1.02 -10.65 3.35
CA ALA A 76 2.16 -9.83 3.77
C ALA A 76 2.11 -8.41 3.17
N VAL A 77 1.71 -8.25 1.90
CA VAL A 77 1.50 -6.93 1.28
C VAL A 77 0.45 -6.12 2.02
N VAL A 78 -0.67 -6.73 2.42
CA VAL A 78 -1.70 -6.08 3.23
C VAL A 78 -1.14 -5.64 4.59
N LEU A 79 -0.37 -6.49 5.26
CA LEU A 79 0.26 -6.15 6.55
C LEU A 79 1.26 -4.99 6.41
N VAL A 80 2.06 -4.96 5.34
CA VAL A 80 2.95 -3.83 5.04
C VAL A 80 2.13 -2.56 4.80
N GLY A 81 1.04 -2.65 4.04
CA GLY A 81 0.11 -1.54 3.82
C GLY A 81 -0.47 -0.99 5.13
N ALA A 82 -0.94 -1.86 6.02
CA ALA A 82 -1.41 -1.49 7.35
C ALA A 82 -0.30 -0.84 8.20
N GLY A 83 0.93 -1.36 8.11
CA GLY A 83 2.11 -0.77 8.74
C GLY A 83 2.36 0.68 8.31
N PHE A 84 2.23 0.97 7.01
CA PHE A 84 2.27 2.35 6.50
C PHE A 84 1.13 3.22 7.02
N GLY A 85 -0.07 2.66 7.20
CA GLY A 85 -1.19 3.36 7.85
C GLY A 85 -0.89 3.77 9.31
N VAL A 86 -0.30 2.86 10.09
CA VAL A 86 0.17 3.17 11.45
C VAL A 86 1.29 4.21 11.41
N ALA A 87 2.22 4.08 10.46
CA ALA A 87 3.31 5.05 10.27
C ALA A 87 2.77 6.44 9.94
N ALA A 88 1.69 6.56 9.15
CA ALA A 88 1.06 7.84 8.84
C ALA A 88 0.57 8.56 10.10
N ILE A 89 -0.05 7.84 11.04
CA ILE A 89 -0.50 8.39 12.34
C ILE A 89 0.70 8.87 13.16
N ALA A 90 1.79 8.09 13.18
CA ALA A 90 3.00 8.46 13.89
C ALA A 90 3.70 9.68 13.26
N LEU A 91 3.79 9.73 11.93
CA LEU A 91 4.42 10.80 11.17
C LEU A 91 3.64 12.11 11.26
N ALA A 92 2.30 12.04 11.33
CA ALA A 92 1.47 13.22 11.57
C ALA A 92 1.81 13.94 12.89
N ARG A 93 2.36 13.22 13.88
CA ARG A 93 2.69 13.77 15.20
C ARG A 93 4.17 14.09 15.39
N ARG A 94 5.06 13.36 14.70
CA ARG A 94 6.50 13.38 14.98
C ARG A 94 7.36 13.91 13.83
N SER A 95 6.82 14.02 12.62
CA SER A 95 7.61 14.49 11.47
C SER A 95 7.78 16.01 11.46
N ARG A 96 8.93 16.46 10.93
CA ARG A 96 9.21 17.86 10.59
C ARG A 96 8.28 18.40 9.49
N PHE A 97 7.76 17.52 8.61
CA PHE A 97 6.80 17.85 7.56
C PHE A 97 5.55 16.95 7.70
N PRO A 98 4.74 17.18 8.76
CA PRO A 98 3.72 16.22 9.18
C PRO A 98 2.65 15.98 8.14
N ARG A 99 2.25 17.00 7.35
CA ARG A 99 1.23 16.86 6.30
C ARG A 99 1.75 16.01 5.14
N THR A 100 2.94 16.33 4.60
CA THR A 100 3.52 15.55 3.49
C THR A 100 3.83 14.11 3.89
N ASP A 101 4.42 13.91 5.07
CA ASP A 101 4.82 12.57 5.50
C ASP A 101 3.64 11.68 5.88
N ALA A 102 2.65 12.23 6.58
CA ALA A 102 1.44 11.47 6.89
C ALA A 102 0.66 11.14 5.62
N MET A 103 0.51 12.09 4.68
CA MET A 103 -0.21 11.86 3.43
C MET A 103 0.50 10.83 2.56
N GLY A 104 1.83 10.93 2.40
CA GLY A 104 2.62 9.98 1.63
C GLY A 104 2.53 8.56 2.19
N ALA A 105 2.71 8.41 3.50
CA ALA A 105 2.56 7.12 4.18
C ALA A 105 1.12 6.57 4.06
N ALA A 106 0.10 7.40 4.27
CA ALA A 106 -1.30 7.00 4.17
C ALA A 106 -1.67 6.56 2.76
N LEU A 107 -1.21 7.27 1.73
CA LEU A 107 -1.47 6.94 0.33
C LEU A 107 -0.84 5.58 -0.01
N VAL A 108 0.44 5.39 0.28
CA VAL A 108 1.14 4.11 0.05
C VAL A 108 0.44 2.98 0.80
N GLY A 109 0.13 3.18 2.08
CA GLY A 109 -0.54 2.18 2.90
C GLY A 109 -1.92 1.81 2.35
N THR A 110 -2.72 2.80 1.94
CA THR A 110 -4.06 2.60 1.38
C THR A 110 -3.99 1.81 0.08
N VAL A 111 -3.11 2.19 -0.85
CA VAL A 111 -2.96 1.51 -2.15
C VAL A 111 -2.56 0.05 -1.95
N LEU A 112 -1.55 -0.24 -1.13
CA LEU A 112 -1.11 -1.61 -0.86
C LEU A 112 -2.22 -2.44 -0.20
N THR A 113 -2.91 -1.87 0.78
CA THR A 113 -3.99 -2.55 1.50
C THR A 113 -5.16 -2.86 0.56
N VAL A 114 -5.61 -1.88 -0.24
CA VAL A 114 -6.72 -2.06 -1.18
C VAL A 114 -6.36 -3.10 -2.24
N LEU A 115 -5.20 -2.99 -2.87
CA LEU A 115 -4.79 -3.94 -3.91
C LEU A 115 -4.61 -5.35 -3.35
N GLY A 116 -3.87 -5.51 -2.25
CA GLY A 116 -3.66 -6.81 -1.61
C GLY A 116 -4.97 -7.44 -1.14
N SER A 117 -5.85 -6.66 -0.51
CA SER A 117 -7.13 -7.16 0.00
C SER A 117 -8.10 -7.50 -1.13
N ALA A 118 -8.16 -6.70 -2.19
CA ALA A 118 -9.01 -6.99 -3.34
C ALA A 118 -8.61 -8.32 -4.00
N LEU A 119 -7.31 -8.54 -4.23
CA LEU A 119 -6.81 -9.78 -4.83
C LEU A 119 -7.03 -11.01 -3.93
N LEU A 120 -6.77 -10.89 -2.63
CA LEU A 120 -7.08 -11.94 -1.65
C LEU A 120 -8.57 -12.26 -1.60
N PHE A 121 -9.41 -11.22 -1.61
CA PHE A 121 -10.85 -11.38 -1.59
C PHE A 121 -11.37 -12.08 -2.85
N THR A 122 -10.87 -11.71 -4.03
CA THR A 122 -11.17 -12.40 -5.28
C THR A 122 -10.78 -13.88 -5.23
N ARG A 123 -9.60 -14.21 -4.67
CA ARG A 123 -9.16 -15.59 -4.45
C ARG A 123 -10.09 -16.35 -3.50
N LEU A 124 -10.45 -15.74 -2.37
CA LEU A 124 -11.37 -16.35 -1.40
C LEU A 124 -12.75 -16.65 -2.02
N ILE A 125 -13.28 -15.71 -2.82
CA ILE A 125 -14.55 -15.94 -3.54
C ILE A 125 -14.40 -17.07 -4.56
N ALA A 126 -13.32 -17.11 -5.33
CA ALA A 126 -13.09 -18.18 -6.31
C ALA A 126 -13.08 -19.55 -5.64
N MET A 127 -12.35 -19.68 -4.52
CA MET A 127 -12.33 -20.91 -3.71
C MET A 127 -13.72 -21.28 -3.17
N ALA A 128 -14.48 -20.31 -2.64
CA ALA A 128 -15.81 -20.54 -2.06
C ALA A 128 -16.85 -20.95 -3.11
N ARG A 129 -16.76 -20.41 -4.33
CA ARG A 129 -17.63 -20.78 -5.45
C ARG A 129 -17.21 -22.08 -6.13
N GLY A 130 -16.03 -22.58 -5.81
CA GLY A 130 -15.52 -23.83 -6.35
C GLY A 130 -15.20 -23.80 -7.84
N VAL A 131 -14.96 -22.60 -8.39
CA VAL A 131 -14.55 -22.35 -9.77
C VAL A 131 -13.05 -22.54 -9.91
#